data_AF-A0A5B1BZ00-F1
#
_entry.id   AF-A0A5B1BZ00-F1
#
_cell.length_a   1.000
_cell.length_b   1.000
_cell.length_c   1.000
_cell.angle_alpha   90.00
_cell.angle_beta   90.00
_cell.angle_gamma   90.00
#
_symmetry.space_group_name_H-M   'P 1'
#
loop_
_entity.id
_entity.type
_entity.pdbx_description
1 polymer ?
#
loop_
_entity_poly.entity_id
_entity_poly.type
_entity_poly.pdbx_seq_one_letter_code
_entity_poly.pdbx_strand_id
1 'polypeptide(L)'
;MAVSIDLRVGITPFEFWHEFGEDQINVINSKVFVESKKLVLSCDAKPVDSNQRSDAKLIFRNPHLLTQIVVTDERVFERFTRYVKNHRGEFDSFEFAITFENQKYQYPVKVSKREIGGMVLQVQA
;
A
#
# COMPACT_ATOMS: atom_id res chain seq x y z
N MET A 1 -7.92 20.88 4.77
CA MET A 1 -7.02 20.30 3.75
C MET A 1 -6.29 19.14 4.40
N ALA A 2 -6.42 17.92 3.88
CA ALA A 2 -5.65 16.79 4.36
C ALA A 2 -4.17 17.02 4.05
N VAL A 3 -3.30 17.01 5.07
CA VAL A 3 -1.85 17.20 4.86
C VAL A 3 -1.28 15.88 4.38
N SER A 4 -1.07 15.73 3.07
CA SER A 4 -0.40 14.57 2.51
C SER A 4 1.13 14.70 2.59
N ILE A 5 1.83 13.62 2.89
CA ILE A 5 3.28 13.55 2.67
C ILE A 5 3.62 12.44 1.66
N ASP A 6 4.67 12.67 0.89
CA ASP A 6 5.31 11.57 0.16
C ASP A 6 6.06 10.69 1.15
N LEU A 7 5.94 9.38 1.00
CA LEU A 7 6.78 8.39 1.68
C LEU A 7 7.99 8.05 0.81
N ARG A 8 7.77 7.86 -0.48
CA ARG A 8 8.82 7.53 -1.45
C ARG A 8 8.46 8.06 -2.83
N VAL A 9 9.39 8.83 -3.41
CA VAL A 9 9.32 9.30 -4.80
C VAL A 9 10.31 8.45 -5.59
N GLY A 10 9.80 7.46 -6.33
CA GLY A 10 10.60 6.46 -7.06
C GLY A 10 9.96 5.07 -7.05
N ILE A 11 10.50 4.17 -7.88
CA ILE A 11 10.06 2.77 -7.97
C ILE A 11 10.39 2.06 -6.66
N THR A 12 9.38 1.40 -6.10
CA THR A 12 9.47 0.62 -4.86
C THR A 12 8.71 -0.70 -5.04
N PRO A 13 9.35 -1.85 -4.80
CA PRO A 13 8.67 -3.14 -4.90
C PRO A 13 7.78 -3.38 -3.68
N PHE A 14 6.52 -3.74 -3.92
CA PHE A 14 5.57 -4.18 -2.91
C PHE A 14 5.22 -5.65 -3.21
N GLU A 15 5.11 -6.48 -2.18
CA GLU A 15 4.67 -7.88 -2.33
C GLU A 15 3.15 -7.92 -2.06
N PHE A 16 2.40 -8.51 -2.98
CA PHE A 16 0.96 -8.68 -2.92
C PHE A 16 0.68 -10.16 -2.77
N TRP A 17 0.18 -10.56 -1.60
CA TRP A 17 -0.14 -11.94 -1.31
C TRP A 17 -1.64 -12.16 -1.46
N HIS A 18 -1.98 -13.26 -2.11
CA HIS A 18 -3.35 -13.66 -2.38
C HIS A 18 -3.49 -15.19 -2.19
N GLU A 19 -4.70 -15.72 -2.32
CA GLU A 19 -4.96 -17.15 -2.07
C GLU A 19 -4.09 -18.11 -2.90
N PHE A 20 -3.64 -17.68 -4.08
CA PHE A 20 -2.80 -18.49 -4.97
C PHE A 20 -1.28 -18.32 -4.79
N GLY A 21 -0.80 -17.40 -3.95
CA GLY A 21 0.64 -17.14 -3.81
C GLY A 21 0.98 -15.68 -3.52
N GLU A 22 2.21 -15.30 -3.89
CA GLU A 22 2.73 -13.94 -3.76
C GLU A 22 3.22 -13.44 -5.12
N ASP A 23 2.91 -12.17 -5.42
CA ASP A 23 3.38 -11.47 -6.60
C ASP A 23 4.04 -10.16 -6.18
N GLN A 24 5.21 -9.86 -6.76
CA GLN A 24 5.90 -8.60 -6.52
C GLN A 24 5.54 -7.60 -7.61
N ILE A 25 4.95 -6.47 -7.23
CA ILE A 25 4.60 -5.38 -8.14
C ILE A 25 5.36 -4.11 -7.76
N ASN A 26 6.00 -3.50 -8.76
CA ASN A 26 6.63 -2.20 -8.61
C ASN A 26 5.58 -1.08 -8.55
N VAL A 27 5.65 -0.25 -7.51
CA VAL A 27 4.82 0.94 -7.34
C VAL A 27 5.66 2.21 -7.33
N ILE A 28 5.03 3.34 -7.63
CA ILE A 28 5.61 4.68 -7.51
C ILE A 28 4.72 5.57 -6.65
N ASN A 29 5.22 6.77 -6.32
CA ASN A 29 4.46 7.83 -5.65
C ASN A 29 3.74 7.33 -4.39
N SER A 30 4.44 6.59 -3.53
CA SER A 30 3.87 6.17 -2.25
C SER A 30 3.67 7.39 -1.36
N LYS A 31 2.44 7.64 -0.92
CA LYS A 31 2.02 8.78 -0.10
C LYS A 31 1.16 8.32 1.07
N VAL A 32 1.12 9.12 2.12
CA VAL A 32 0.17 8.93 3.23
C VAL A 32 -0.56 10.23 3.54
N PHE A 33 -1.85 10.11 3.82
CA PHE A 33 -2.71 11.22 4.23
C PHE A 33 -3.88 10.74 5.08
N VAL A 34 -4.48 11.64 5.85
CA VAL A 34 -5.76 11.40 6.54
C VAL A 34 -6.92 11.93 5.71
N GLU A 35 -7.88 11.07 5.38
CA GLU A 35 -9.11 11.45 4.68
C GLU A 35 -10.31 10.80 5.38
N SER A 36 -11.31 11.61 5.77
CA SER A 36 -12.54 11.10 6.39
C SER A 36 -12.31 10.15 7.58
N LYS A 37 -11.36 10.49 8.47
CA LYS A 37 -10.89 9.66 9.60
C LYS A 37 -10.25 8.31 9.21
N LYS A 38 -9.82 8.16 7.96
CA LYS A 38 -9.01 7.03 7.50
C LYS A 38 -7.60 7.49 7.25
N LEU A 39 -6.61 6.73 7.71
CA LEU A 39 -5.23 6.90 7.28
C LEU A 39 -5.03 6.11 5.99
N VAL A 40 -4.83 6.81 4.89
CA VAL A 40 -4.72 6.22 3.55
C VAL A 40 -3.25 6.18 3.14
N LEU A 41 -2.73 4.98 2.88
CA LEU A 41 -1.48 4.76 2.16
C LEU A 41 -1.81 4.57 0.68
N SER A 42 -1.41 5.51 -0.16
CA SER A 42 -1.71 5.50 -1.60
C SER A 42 -0.45 5.32 -2.44
N CYS A 43 -0.53 4.56 -3.53
CA CYS A 43 0.54 4.45 -4.53
C CYS A 43 -0.01 4.19 -5.93
N ASP A 44 0.86 4.28 -6.94
CA ASP A 44 0.52 3.99 -8.33
C ASP A 44 1.34 2.80 -8.85
N ALA A 45 0.69 1.80 -9.45
CA ALA A 45 1.35 0.75 -10.21
C ALA A 45 1.59 1.23 -11.66
N LYS A 46 2.43 2.26 -11.87
CA LYS A 46 2.76 2.78 -13.21
C LYS A 46 4.20 3.29 -13.30
N PRO A 47 4.98 2.92 -14.34
CA PRO A 47 4.72 1.83 -15.27
C PRO A 47 4.87 0.48 -14.56
N VAL A 48 3.88 -0.40 -14.66
CA VAL A 48 4.12 -1.82 -14.34
C VAL A 48 5.06 -2.34 -15.41
N ASP A 49 6.17 -2.94 -15.00
CA ASP A 49 7.09 -3.63 -15.91
C ASP A 49 6.29 -4.60 -16.79
N SER A 50 6.62 -4.73 -18.08
CA SER A 50 5.93 -5.68 -18.97
C SER A 50 5.90 -7.08 -18.38
N ASN A 51 6.92 -7.43 -17.61
CA ASN A 51 7.09 -8.73 -16.98
C ASN A 51 6.17 -8.93 -15.77
N GLN A 52 5.69 -7.85 -15.15
CA GLN A 52 4.79 -7.85 -13.98
C GLN A 52 3.33 -7.57 -14.35
N ARG A 53 3.04 -7.27 -15.62
CA ARG A 53 1.71 -6.82 -16.04
C ARG A 53 0.65 -7.93 -15.94
N SER A 54 1.02 -9.17 -16.24
CA SER A 54 0.12 -10.31 -16.11
C SER A 54 -0.29 -10.54 -14.65
N ASP A 55 0.69 -10.46 -13.75
CA ASP A 55 0.52 -10.64 -12.31
C ASP A 55 -0.34 -9.52 -11.74
N ALA A 56 -0.02 -8.25 -12.05
CA ALA A 56 -0.84 -7.11 -11.67
C ALA A 56 -2.29 -7.25 -12.17
N LYS A 57 -2.50 -7.71 -13.40
CA LYS A 57 -3.85 -7.97 -13.93
C LYS A 57 -4.56 -9.09 -13.18
N LEU A 58 -3.87 -10.14 -12.79
CA LEU A 58 -4.46 -11.25 -12.04
C LEU A 58 -4.97 -10.78 -10.67
N ILE A 59 -4.12 -10.04 -9.95
CA ILE A 59 -4.41 -9.48 -8.63
C ILE A 59 -5.57 -8.50 -8.70
N PHE A 60 -5.48 -7.49 -9.58
CA PHE A 60 -6.45 -6.39 -9.62
C PHE A 60 -7.75 -6.76 -10.36
N ARG A 61 -7.79 -7.87 -11.13
CA ARG A 61 -9.06 -8.44 -11.61
C ARG A 61 -9.82 -9.19 -10.51
N ASN A 62 -9.12 -9.70 -9.51
CA ASN A 62 -9.70 -10.46 -8.40
C ASN A 62 -9.32 -9.81 -7.05
N PRO A 63 -9.68 -8.54 -6.82
CA PRO A 63 -9.20 -7.78 -5.66
C PRO A 63 -9.63 -8.41 -4.33
N HIS A 64 -10.73 -9.16 -4.30
CA HIS A 64 -11.23 -9.85 -3.12
C HIS A 64 -10.32 -11.01 -2.65
N LEU A 65 -9.40 -11.49 -3.49
CA LEU A 65 -8.46 -12.56 -3.14
C LEU A 65 -7.19 -12.06 -2.48
N LEU A 66 -6.97 -10.74 -2.43
CA LEU A 66 -5.80 -10.13 -1.80
C LEU A 66 -5.92 -10.26 -0.27
N THR A 67 -4.93 -10.89 0.35
CA THR A 67 -4.95 -11.17 1.80
C THR A 67 -4.01 -10.26 2.58
N GLN A 68 -2.84 -9.93 2.01
CA GLN A 68 -1.87 -9.03 2.64
C GLN A 68 -0.99 -8.31 1.61
N ILE A 69 -0.46 -7.16 2.00
CA ILE A 69 0.56 -6.43 1.26
C ILE A 69 1.79 -6.27 2.16
N VAL A 70 2.96 -6.62 1.67
CA VAL A 70 4.23 -6.44 2.40
C VAL A 70 5.04 -5.33 1.75
N VAL A 71 5.48 -4.39 2.58
CA VAL A 71 6.35 -3.27 2.19
C VAL A 71 7.67 -3.43 2.92
N THR A 72 8.72 -3.79 2.18
CA THR A 72 10.06 -4.04 2.72
C THR A 72 10.95 -2.79 2.72
N ASP A 73 10.57 -1.74 2.00
CA ASP A 73 11.32 -0.47 1.99
C ASP A 73 11.25 0.22 3.37
N GLU A 74 12.39 0.22 4.07
CA GLU A 74 12.51 0.81 5.41
C GLU A 74 12.21 2.32 5.43
N ARG A 75 12.53 3.05 4.35
CA ARG A 75 12.26 4.50 4.28
C ARG A 75 10.77 4.77 4.22
N VAL A 76 10.01 3.94 3.50
CA VAL A 76 8.55 4.00 3.49
C VAL A 76 8.03 3.77 4.91
N PHE A 77 8.51 2.71 5.58
CA PHE A 77 8.09 2.36 6.92
C PHE A 77 8.40 3.45 7.98
N GLU A 78 9.62 4.00 7.97
CA GLU A 78 10.04 5.05 8.90
C GLU A 78 9.20 6.32 8.77
N ARG A 79 9.00 6.78 7.52
CA ARG A 79 8.22 7.99 7.23
C ARG A 79 6.74 7.78 7.54
N PHE A 80 6.21 6.60 7.24
CA PHE A 80 4.85 6.21 7.60
C PHE A 80 4.66 6.24 9.11
N THR A 81 5.55 5.58 9.86
CA THR A 81 5.50 5.54 11.34
C THR A 81 5.59 6.94 11.94
N ARG A 82 6.44 7.82 11.40
CA ARG A 82 6.52 9.22 11.83
C ARG A 82 5.22 9.97 11.59
N TYR A 83 4.61 9.80 10.41
CA TYR A 83 3.34 10.43 10.09
C TYR A 83 2.20 9.95 10.99
N VAL A 84 2.10 8.64 11.22
CA VAL A 84 1.14 8.01 12.16
C VAL A 84 1.27 8.61 13.55
N LYS A 85 2.50 8.78 14.05
CA LYS A 85 2.75 9.35 15.38
C LYS A 85 2.30 10.82 15.48
N ASN A 86 2.52 11.60 14.42
CA ASN A 86 2.20 13.03 14.40
C ASN A 86 0.69 13.32 14.26
N HIS A 87 -0.08 12.38 13.69
CA HIS A 87 -1.52 12.53 13.48
C HIS A 87 -2.34 11.54 14.33
N ARG A 88 -1.81 11.15 15.50
CA ARG A 88 -2.51 10.27 16.44
C ARG A 88 -3.84 10.89 16.86
N GLY A 89 -4.92 10.12 16.73
CA GLY A 89 -6.27 10.55 17.08
C GLY A 89 -7.04 11.23 15.95
N GLU A 90 -6.42 11.43 14.78
CA GLU A 90 -7.08 12.00 13.59
C GLU A 90 -7.75 10.95 12.69
N PHE A 91 -7.46 9.66 12.93
CA PHE A 91 -7.97 8.54 12.16
C PHE A 91 -8.35 7.37 13.08
N ASP A 92 -9.37 6.62 12.66
CA ASP A 92 -9.92 5.47 13.38
C ASP A 92 -9.65 4.14 12.64
N SER A 93 -9.18 4.21 11.39
CA SER A 93 -8.94 3.04 10.53
C SER A 93 -7.83 3.30 9.51
N PHE A 94 -7.32 2.24 8.90
CA PHE A 94 -6.29 2.28 7.87
C PHE A 94 -6.84 1.74 6.54
N GLU A 95 -6.42 2.36 5.45
CA GLU A 95 -6.77 1.95 4.10
C GLU A 95 -5.52 1.95 3.22
N PHE A 96 -5.36 0.91 2.42
CA PHE A 96 -4.38 0.87 1.35
C PHE A 96 -5.09 1.16 0.03
N ALA A 97 -4.55 2.09 -0.75
CA ALA A 97 -5.08 2.47 -2.05
C ALA A 97 -4.00 2.32 -3.13
N ILE A 98 -4.38 1.71 -4.26
CA ILE A 98 -3.48 1.55 -5.40
C ILE A 98 -4.19 1.88 -6.70
N THR A 99 -3.53 2.67 -7.55
CA THR A 99 -4.01 2.96 -8.90
C THR A 99 -3.33 2.04 -9.91
N PHE A 100 -4.10 1.28 -10.69
CA PHE A 100 -3.62 0.44 -11.78
C PHE A 100 -4.51 0.62 -13.01
N GLU A 101 -3.91 0.82 -14.20
CA GLU A 101 -4.64 1.07 -15.47
C GLU A 101 -5.79 2.10 -15.35
N ASN A 102 -5.55 3.21 -14.61
CA ASN A 102 -6.51 4.28 -14.31
C ASN A 102 -7.72 3.87 -13.44
N GLN A 103 -7.67 2.70 -12.81
CA GLN A 103 -8.64 2.24 -11.83
C GLN A 103 -8.02 2.29 -10.43
N LYS A 104 -8.77 2.80 -9.46
CA LYS A 104 -8.37 2.86 -8.05
C LYS A 104 -8.95 1.67 -7.30
N TYR A 105 -8.10 0.94 -6.62
CA TYR A 105 -8.47 -0.16 -5.73
C TYR A 105 -8.20 0.27 -4.29
N GLN A 106 -9.13 -0.04 -3.38
CA GLN A 106 -9.04 0.34 -1.98
C GLN A 106 -9.28 -0.88 -1.10
N TYR A 107 -8.43 -1.06 -0.10
CA TYR A 107 -8.42 -2.19 0.79
C TYR A 107 -8.38 -1.68 2.24
N PRO A 108 -9.41 -1.97 3.06
CA PRO A 108 -9.32 -1.80 4.50
C PRO A 108 -8.22 -2.71 5.03
N VAL A 109 -7.30 -2.17 5.84
CA VAL A 109 -6.14 -2.94 6.32
C VAL A 109 -5.90 -2.77 7.81
N LYS A 110 -5.22 -3.75 8.40
CA LYS A 110 -4.51 -3.60 9.68
C LYS A 110 -3.01 -3.53 9.42
N VAL A 111 -2.35 -2.56 10.01
CA VAL A 111 -0.91 -2.35 9.83
C VAL A 111 -0.15 -2.95 11.01
N SER A 112 0.85 -3.77 10.70
CA SER A 112 1.78 -4.32 11.69
C SER A 112 3.23 -4.15 11.23
N LYS A 113 4.15 -4.06 12.19
CA LYS A 113 5.59 -4.02 11.90
C LYS A 113 6.06 -5.43 11.55
N ARG A 114 6.88 -5.58 10.52
CA ARG A 114 7.53 -6.85 10.17
C ARG A 114 8.80 -7.05 11.02
N GLU A 115 9.10 -8.29 11.41
CA GLU A 115 10.26 -8.61 12.24
C GLU A 115 11.60 -8.20 11.59
N ILE A 116 11.71 -8.40 10.28
CA ILE A 116 12.94 -8.16 9.49
C ILE A 116 12.88 -6.79 8.76
N GLY A 117 12.27 -5.79 9.40
CA GLY A 117 12.11 -4.45 8.80
C GLY A 117 10.95 -4.35 7.80
N GLY A 118 10.39 -3.15 7.71
CA GLY A 118 9.19 -2.88 6.90
C GLY A 118 7.86 -3.07 7.65
N MET A 119 6.78 -3.18 6.89
CA MET A 119 5.42 -3.33 7.42
C MET A 119 4.59 -4.32 6.60
N VAL A 120 3.61 -4.91 7.28
CA VAL A 120 2.58 -5.76 6.69
C VAL A 120 1.24 -5.06 6.82
N LEU A 121 0.51 -4.98 5.71
CA LEU A 121 -0.85 -4.49 5.61
C LEU A 121 -1.77 -5.70 5.43
N GLN A 122 -2.39 -6.17 6.50
CA GLN A 122 -3.33 -7.30 6.45
C GLN A 122 -4.68 -6.79 5.95
N VAL A 123 -5.14 -7.26 4.78
CA VAL A 123 -6.46 -6.92 4.24
C VAL A 123 -7.53 -7.44 5.20
N GLN A 124 -8.53 -6.61 5.48
CA GLN A 124 -9.70 -6.98 6.29
C GLN A 124 -10.87 -7.29 5.35
N ALA A 125 -11.52 -8.44 5.60
CA ALA A 125 -12.75 -8.86 4.91
C ALA A 125 -13.99 -8.12 5.45
#